data_AF-A0A0E3RX94-F1
#
_entry.id   AF-A0A0E3RX94-F1
#
_cell.length_a   1.000
_cell.length_b   1.000
_cell.length_c   1.000
_cell.angle_alpha   90.00
_cell.angle_beta   90.00
_cell.angle_gamma   90.00
#
_symmetry.space_group_name_H-M   'P 1'
#
loop_
_entity.id
_entity.type
_entity.pdbx_description
1 polymer ?
#
loop_
_entity_poly.entity_id
_entity_poly.type
_entity_poly.pdbx_seq_one_letter_code
_entity_poly.pdbx_strand_id
1 'polypeptide(L)'
;MGIIVGQILNTRENSLLSMPAILILIPSLVKIGGDTGSMLGARLSSAFHMGLGDRIYRNPVVHNSVIAAAIVGFVSSIFVSMLVFLASKLMGFGMPFITLLGISLIAVVIELTVVYSATVAIAFASHRFGMDPDDTVIPFIASLGDLVGVIGIFIALNLLNIL
;
A
#
# COMPACT_ATOMS: atom_id res chain seq x y z
N MET A 1 2.09 13.37 8.78
CA MET A 1 2.40 11.93 8.59
C MET A 1 3.81 11.71 8.05
N GLY A 2 4.21 12.34 6.94
CA GLY A 2 5.55 12.12 6.35
C GLY A 2 6.74 12.27 7.30
N ILE A 3 6.73 13.24 8.23
CA ILE A 3 7.79 13.37 9.26
C ILE A 3 7.88 12.12 10.15
N ILE A 4 6.74 11.54 10.56
CA ILE A 4 6.70 10.35 11.40
C ILE A 4 7.29 9.16 10.63
N VAL A 5 6.90 9.00 9.36
CA VAL A 5 7.44 7.95 8.48
C VAL A 5 8.96 8.08 8.33
N GLY A 6 9.44 9.31 8.10
CA GLY A 6 10.87 9.60 8.05
C GLY A 6 11.60 9.28 9.36
N GLN A 7 11.01 9.60 10.51
CA GLN A 7 11.59 9.27 11.82
C GLN A 7 11.64 7.76 12.08
N ILE A 8 10.62 7.00 11.65
CA ILE A 8 10.62 5.52 11.76
C ILE A 8 11.76 4.94 10.93
N LEU A 9 11.92 5.39 9.68
CA LEU A 9 13.01 4.97 8.80
C LEU A 9 14.38 5.34 9.39
N ASN A 10 14.51 6.57 9.91
CA ASN A 10 15.74 7.06 10.55
C ASN A 10 16.13 6.24 11.78
N THR A 11 15.16 5.79 12.58
CA THR A 11 15.42 4.96 13.78
C THR A 11 16.08 3.62 13.43
N ARG A 12 15.87 3.12 12.20
CA ARG A 12 16.41 1.84 11.71
C ARG A 12 17.44 2.01 10.59
N GLU A 13 17.98 3.21 10.42
CA GLU A 13 18.89 3.58 9.33
C GLU A 13 20.09 2.63 9.24
N ASN A 14 20.79 2.40 10.35
CA ASN A 14 21.98 1.53 10.38
C ASN A 14 21.71 0.11 9.88
N SER A 15 20.55 -0.46 10.24
CA SER A 15 20.13 -1.79 9.76
C SER A 15 19.79 -1.75 8.27
N LEU A 16 19.08 -0.72 7.81
CA LEU A 16 18.68 -0.60 6.40
C LEU A 16 19.89 -0.37 5.48
N LEU A 17 20.89 0.41 5.91
CA LEU A 17 22.13 0.63 5.16
C LEU A 17 22.92 -0.67 4.94
N SER A 18 22.79 -1.64 5.84
CA SER A 18 23.40 -2.97 5.67
C SER A 18 22.65 -3.86 4.65
N MET A 19 21.45 -3.45 4.21
CA MET A 19 20.57 -4.23 3.34
C MET A 19 20.09 -3.41 2.12
N PRO A 20 20.96 -3.15 1.12
CA PRO A 20 20.64 -2.29 -0.02
C PRO A 20 19.41 -2.73 -0.83
N ALA A 21 19.15 -4.04 -0.93
CA ALA A 21 17.98 -4.57 -1.62
C ALA A 21 16.65 -4.10 -0.97
N ILE A 22 16.60 -4.02 0.37
CA ILE A 22 15.41 -3.56 1.10
C ILE A 22 15.26 -2.05 0.96
N LEU A 23 16.36 -1.29 0.95
CA LEU A 23 16.31 0.16 0.70
C LEU A 23 15.68 0.51 -0.65
N ILE A 24 15.94 -0.28 -1.69
CA ILE A 24 15.31 -0.11 -3.01
C ILE A 24 13.83 -0.54 -2.98
N LEU A 25 13.52 -1.58 -2.20
CA LEU A 25 12.17 -2.14 -2.09
C LEU A 25 11.19 -1.19 -1.39
N ILE A 26 11.62 -0.55 -0.29
CA ILE A 26 10.74 0.28 0.57
C ILE A 26 9.92 1.32 -0.21
N PRO A 27 10.52 2.27 -0.95
CA PRO A 27 9.76 3.31 -1.61
C PRO A 27 8.81 2.75 -2.68
N SER A 28 9.17 1.63 -3.31
CA SER A 28 8.36 1.00 -4.34
C SER A 28 7.12 0.33 -3.75
N LEU A 29 7.26 -0.37 -2.62
CA LEU A 29 6.13 -0.99 -1.93
C LEU A 29 5.20 0.04 -1.31
N VAL A 30 5.76 1.02 -0.61
CA VAL A 30 4.97 2.10 0.02
C VAL A 30 4.10 2.82 -1.02
N LYS A 31 4.64 3.04 -2.21
CA LYS A 31 3.89 3.66 -3.31
C LYS A 31 2.73 2.80 -3.80
N ILE A 32 2.88 1.47 -3.84
CA ILE A 32 1.79 0.57 -4.26
C ILE A 32 0.56 0.75 -3.37
N GLY A 33 0.74 0.80 -2.05
CA GLY A 33 -0.37 0.98 -1.10
C GLY A 33 -1.12 2.29 -1.30
N GLY A 34 -0.38 3.40 -1.40
CA GLY A 34 -0.97 4.72 -1.64
C GLY A 34 -1.70 4.84 -2.98
N ASP A 35 -1.08 4.35 -4.06
CA ASP A 35 -1.63 4.43 -5.42
C ASP A 35 -2.89 3.55 -5.57
N THR A 36 -2.86 2.31 -5.05
CA THR A 36 -3.99 1.39 -5.13
C THR A 36 -5.15 1.80 -4.22
N GLY A 37 -4.85 2.34 -3.04
CA GLY A 37 -5.85 2.93 -2.16
C GLY A 37 -6.52 4.16 -2.78
N SER A 38 -5.75 5.02 -3.45
CA SER A 38 -6.28 6.19 -4.17
C SER A 38 -7.10 5.80 -5.40
N MET A 39 -6.65 4.78 -6.14
CA MET A 39 -7.41 4.18 -7.25
C MET A 39 -8.76 3.63 -6.78
N LEU A 40 -8.79 2.93 -5.64
CA LEU A 40 -10.04 2.46 -5.04
C LEU A 40 -10.94 3.66 -4.66
N GLY A 41 -10.37 4.71 -4.06
CA GLY A 41 -11.08 5.93 -3.70
C GLY A 41 -11.76 6.59 -4.90
N ALA A 42 -11.01 6.82 -5.98
CA ALA A 42 -11.52 7.44 -7.21
C ALA A 42 -12.63 6.60 -7.88
N ARG A 43 -12.51 5.27 -7.86
CA ARG A 43 -13.56 4.37 -8.36
C ARG A 43 -14.84 4.46 -7.54
N LEU A 44 -14.72 4.56 -6.22
CA LEU A 44 -15.87 4.76 -5.33
C LEU A 44 -16.49 6.15 -5.52
N SER A 45 -15.67 7.20 -5.62
CA SER A 45 -16.13 8.56 -5.95
C SER A 45 -16.97 8.58 -7.22
N SER A 46 -16.44 7.99 -8.30
CA SER A 46 -17.15 7.89 -9.57
C SER A 46 -18.47 7.12 -9.42
N ALA A 47 -18.48 6.04 -8.64
CA ALA A 47 -19.70 5.26 -8.38
C ALA A 47 -20.76 6.07 -7.62
N PHE A 48 -20.36 6.89 -6.64
CA PHE A 48 -21.27 7.76 -5.91
C PHE A 48 -21.87 8.85 -6.81
N HIS A 49 -21.05 9.49 -7.65
CA HIS A 49 -21.52 10.51 -8.60
C HIS A 49 -22.50 9.95 -9.64
N MET A 50 -22.38 8.67 -9.99
CA MET A 50 -23.32 7.96 -10.87
C MET A 50 -24.59 7.45 -10.15
N GLY A 51 -24.73 7.67 -8.84
CA GLY A 51 -25.83 7.11 -8.04
C GLY A 51 -25.76 5.59 -7.88
N LEU A 52 -24.61 4.99 -8.17
CA LEU A 52 -24.37 3.55 -8.12
C LEU A 52 -23.82 3.09 -6.78
N GLY A 53 -23.72 3.96 -5.76
CA GLY A 53 -22.91 3.76 -4.54
C GLY A 53 -23.65 3.58 -3.21
N ASP A 54 -24.98 3.69 -3.15
CA ASP A 54 -25.79 3.89 -1.92
C ASP A 54 -25.57 2.95 -0.72
N ARG A 55 -24.97 1.76 -0.90
CA ARG A 55 -24.78 0.77 0.19
C ARG A 55 -23.37 0.20 0.22
N ILE A 56 -22.72 0.22 1.38
CA ILE A 56 -21.35 -0.29 1.59
C ILE A 56 -21.23 -1.80 1.32
N TYR A 57 -22.04 -2.61 2.02
CA TYR A 57 -21.79 -4.04 2.16
C TYR A 57 -22.45 -4.94 1.10
N ARG A 58 -23.29 -4.37 0.23
CA ARG A 58 -24.10 -5.14 -0.75
C ARG A 58 -23.97 -4.64 -2.17
N ASN A 59 -23.06 -3.71 -2.41
CA ASN A 59 -22.93 -3.09 -3.70
C ASN A 59 -21.86 -3.79 -4.52
N PRO A 60 -22.22 -4.37 -5.69
CA PRO A 60 -21.26 -5.05 -6.55
C PRO A 60 -20.14 -4.11 -7.01
N VAL A 61 -20.38 -2.80 -7.12
CA VAL A 61 -19.37 -1.82 -7.52
C VAL A 61 -18.29 -1.67 -6.46
N VAL A 62 -18.66 -1.63 -5.17
CA VAL A 62 -17.70 -1.55 -4.05
C VAL A 62 -16.86 -2.81 -4.01
N HIS A 63 -17.51 -3.98 -4.01
CA HIS A 63 -16.82 -5.28 -3.95
C HIS A 63 -15.88 -5.48 -5.15
N ASN A 64 -16.34 -5.22 -6.37
CA ASN A 64 -15.52 -5.36 -7.57
C ASN A 64 -14.37 -4.34 -7.60
N SER A 65 -14.53 -3.16 -7.01
CA SER A 65 -13.46 -2.17 -6.93
C SER A 65 -12.40 -2.57 -5.92
N VAL A 66 -12.79 -3.12 -4.75
CA VAL A 66 -11.86 -3.67 -3.76
C VAL A 66 -11.09 -4.85 -4.34
N ILE A 67 -11.77 -5.79 -5.02
CA ILE A 67 -11.11 -6.92 -5.68
C ILE A 67 -10.14 -6.45 -6.74
N ALA A 68 -10.54 -5.50 -7.60
CA ALA A 68 -9.66 -4.98 -8.63
C ALA A 68 -8.41 -4.31 -8.04
N ALA A 69 -8.58 -3.49 -7.01
CA ALA A 69 -7.46 -2.88 -6.30
C ALA A 69 -6.55 -3.94 -5.64
N ALA A 70 -7.14 -5.03 -5.11
CA ALA A 70 -6.36 -6.11 -4.50
C ALA A 70 -5.53 -6.86 -5.55
N ILE A 71 -6.14 -7.18 -6.70
CA ILE A 71 -5.43 -7.81 -7.83
C ILE A 71 -4.27 -6.93 -8.29
N VAL A 72 -4.51 -5.62 -8.48
CA VAL A 72 -3.46 -4.68 -8.89
C VAL A 72 -2.35 -4.62 -7.83
N GLY A 73 -2.69 -4.52 -6.54
CA GLY A 73 -1.71 -4.51 -5.46
C GLY A 73 -0.84 -5.78 -5.43
N PHE A 74 -1.46 -6.95 -5.48
CA PHE A 74 -0.73 -8.23 -5.50
C PHE A 74 0.17 -8.37 -6.73
N VAL A 75 -0.35 -8.11 -7.94
CA VAL A 75 0.43 -8.20 -9.18
C VAL A 75 1.61 -7.22 -9.15
N SER A 76 1.38 -5.97 -8.73
CA SER A 76 2.44 -4.97 -8.60
C SER A 76 3.51 -5.38 -7.59
N SER A 77 3.12 -5.98 -6.46
CA SER A 77 4.08 -6.43 -5.43
C SER A 77 4.99 -7.56 -5.90
N ILE A 78 4.44 -8.51 -6.67
CA ILE A 78 5.22 -9.60 -7.29
C ILE A 78 6.17 -9.01 -8.31
N PHE A 79 5.68 -8.08 -9.14
CA PHE A 79 6.48 -7.44 -10.17
C PHE A 79 7.64 -6.63 -9.58
N VAL A 80 7.37 -5.82 -8.55
CA VAL A 80 8.41 -5.07 -7.82
C VAL A 80 9.42 -6.01 -7.19
N SER A 81 8.98 -7.11 -6.55
CA SER A 81 9.89 -8.11 -5.97
C SER A 81 10.85 -8.67 -7.02
N MET A 82 10.34 -8.95 -8.22
CA MET A 82 11.14 -9.47 -9.33
C MET A 82 12.15 -8.44 -9.85
N LEU A 83 11.74 -7.18 -9.98
CA LEU A 83 12.64 -6.09 -10.40
C LEU A 83 13.73 -5.83 -9.38
N VAL A 84 13.39 -5.77 -8.10
CA VAL A 84 14.36 -5.57 -7.02
C VAL A 84 15.32 -6.75 -6.92
N PHE A 85 14.85 -7.98 -7.12
CA PHE A 85 15.71 -9.15 -7.20
C PHE A 85 16.72 -9.05 -8.35
N LEU A 86 16.26 -8.66 -9.55
CA LEU A 86 17.14 -8.48 -10.70
C LEU A 86 18.17 -7.37 -10.46
N ALA A 87 17.73 -6.22 -9.92
CA ALA A 87 18.62 -5.11 -9.56
C ALA A 87 19.65 -5.55 -8.50
N SER A 88 19.23 -6.28 -7.48
CA SER A 88 20.10 -6.79 -6.42
C SER A 88 21.16 -7.77 -6.96
N LYS A 89 20.79 -8.58 -7.96
CA LYS A 89 21.72 -9.49 -8.63
C LYS A 89 22.74 -8.74 -9.49
N LEU A 90 22.31 -7.70 -10.20
CA LEU A 90 23.18 -6.86 -11.03
C LEU A 90 24.17 -6.04 -10.21
N MET A 91 23.75 -5.54 -9.05
CA MET A 91 24.58 -4.70 -8.17
C MET A 91 25.43 -5.50 -7.17
N GLY A 92 25.23 -6.82 -7.06
CA GLY A 92 26.05 -7.71 -6.23
C GLY A 92 25.67 -7.79 -4.74
N PHE A 93 24.52 -7.24 -4.33
CA PHE A 93 24.08 -7.22 -2.92
C PHE A 93 23.32 -8.49 -2.48
N GLY A 94 22.99 -9.39 -3.40
CA GLY A 94 22.62 -10.78 -3.12
C GLY A 94 21.52 -11.00 -2.06
N MET A 95 20.26 -10.65 -2.37
CA MET A 95 19.10 -11.05 -1.56
C MET A 95 18.25 -12.10 -2.29
N PRO A 96 17.84 -13.21 -1.62
CA PRO A 96 17.01 -14.22 -2.25
C PRO A 96 15.66 -13.65 -2.71
N PHE A 97 15.20 -14.05 -3.90
CA PHE A 97 13.88 -13.65 -4.42
C PHE A 97 12.75 -13.99 -3.44
N ILE A 98 12.80 -15.16 -2.80
CA ILE A 98 11.78 -15.60 -1.86
C ILE A 98 11.65 -14.67 -0.64
N THR A 99 12.76 -14.07 -0.20
CA THR A 99 12.77 -13.11 0.91
C THR A 99 12.10 -11.81 0.48
N LEU A 100 12.46 -11.27 -0.68
CA LEU A 100 11.87 -10.04 -1.23
C LEU A 100 10.38 -10.21 -1.50
N LEU A 101 9.99 -11.37 -2.05
CA LEU A 101 8.60 -11.71 -2.30
C LEU A 101 7.82 -11.84 -0.98
N GLY A 102 8.39 -12.50 0.03
CA GLY A 102 7.79 -12.64 1.35
C GLY A 102 7.52 -11.28 2.00
N ILE A 103 8.50 -10.37 1.97
CA ILE A 103 8.34 -8.99 2.49
C ILE A 103 7.19 -8.29 1.77
N SER A 104 7.20 -8.34 0.44
CA SER A 104 6.22 -7.65 -0.40
C SER A 104 4.80 -8.16 -0.21
N LEU A 105 4.61 -9.48 -0.11
CA LEU A 105 3.29 -10.08 0.08
C LEU A 105 2.73 -9.78 1.47
N ILE A 106 3.55 -9.85 2.53
CA ILE A 106 3.11 -9.50 3.88
C ILE A 106 2.73 -8.01 3.95
N ALA A 107 3.57 -7.13 3.39
CA ALA A 107 3.30 -5.70 3.36
C ALA A 107 1.99 -5.38 2.63
N VAL A 108 1.78 -5.94 1.44
CA VAL A 108 0.54 -5.73 0.67
C VAL A 108 -0.70 -6.27 1.38
N VAL A 109 -0.61 -7.40 2.10
CA VAL A 109 -1.74 -7.90 2.90
C VAL A 109 -2.12 -6.92 4.02
N ILE A 110 -1.12 -6.31 4.68
CA ILE A 110 -1.34 -5.30 5.71
C ILE A 110 -1.97 -4.04 5.10
N GLU A 111 -1.45 -3.57 3.96
CA GLU A 111 -2.02 -2.42 3.24
C GLU A 111 -3.45 -2.68 2.76
N LEU A 112 -3.72 -3.84 2.16
CA LEU A 112 -5.05 -4.27 1.74
C LEU A 112 -6.04 -4.25 2.92
N THR A 113 -5.58 -4.62 4.11
CA THR A 113 -6.44 -4.65 5.30
C THR A 113 -6.72 -3.24 5.82
N VAL A 114 -5.68 -2.42 5.98
CA VAL A 114 -5.80 -1.12 6.67
C VAL A 114 -6.15 0.00 5.71
N VAL A 115 -5.42 0.14 4.61
CA VAL A 115 -5.60 1.25 3.67
C VAL A 115 -6.92 1.09 2.93
N TYR A 116 -7.26 -0.10 2.43
CA TYR A 116 -8.47 -0.23 1.60
C TYR A 116 -9.74 -0.15 2.46
N SER A 117 -9.71 -0.67 3.70
CA SER A 117 -10.84 -0.49 4.62
C SER A 117 -11.03 1.00 4.98
N ALA A 118 -9.95 1.74 5.21
CA ALA A 118 -9.99 3.18 5.39
C ALA A 118 -10.52 3.90 4.15
N THR A 119 -10.08 3.53 2.94
CA THR A 119 -10.55 4.12 1.68
C THR A 119 -12.06 3.98 1.56
N VAL A 120 -12.59 2.77 1.76
CA VAL A 120 -14.04 2.53 1.70
C VAL A 120 -14.74 3.36 2.78
N ALA A 121 -14.28 3.31 4.02
CA ALA A 121 -14.92 4.04 5.13
C ALA A 121 -14.97 5.56 4.89
N ILE A 122 -13.85 6.15 4.46
CA ILE A 122 -13.74 7.59 4.21
C ILE A 122 -14.56 7.98 2.99
N ALA A 123 -14.51 7.21 1.90
CA ALA A 123 -15.28 7.54 0.70
C ALA A 123 -16.79 7.59 0.97
N PHE A 124 -17.29 6.63 1.77
CA PHE A 124 -18.69 6.64 2.21
C PHE A 124 -19.01 7.77 3.19
N ALA A 125 -18.10 8.07 4.12
CA ALA A 125 -18.28 9.20 5.04
C ALA A 125 -18.35 10.52 4.27
N SER A 126 -17.40 10.77 3.36
CA SER A 126 -17.36 11.97 2.52
C SER A 126 -18.65 12.13 1.72
N HIS A 127 -19.10 11.07 1.05
CA HIS A 127 -20.36 11.10 0.32
C HIS A 127 -21.55 11.42 1.24
N ARG A 128 -21.62 10.84 2.44
CA ARG A 128 -22.70 11.11 3.41
C ARG A 128 -22.70 12.55 3.93
N PHE A 129 -21.53 13.19 4.02
CA PHE A 129 -21.39 14.58 4.43
C PHE A 129 -21.50 15.57 3.26
N GLY A 130 -21.78 15.10 2.04
CA GLY A 130 -21.87 15.94 0.84
C GLY A 130 -20.51 16.49 0.38
N MET A 131 -19.41 15.90 0.84
CA MET A 131 -18.06 16.20 0.37
C MET A 131 -17.71 15.31 -0.81
N ASP A 132 -16.89 15.82 -1.74
CA ASP A 132 -16.33 14.99 -2.80
C ASP A 132 -15.33 14.00 -2.18
N PRO A 133 -15.52 12.67 -2.35
CA PRO A 133 -14.53 11.69 -1.94
C PRO A 133 -13.17 11.91 -2.61
N ASP A 134 -13.08 12.50 -3.80
CA ASP A 134 -11.79 12.75 -4.46
C ASP A 134 -10.96 13.83 -3.73
N ASP A 135 -11.62 14.85 -3.17
CA ASP A 135 -10.98 15.93 -2.42
C ASP A 135 -10.54 15.51 -1.01
N THR A 136 -11.09 14.41 -0.49
CA THR A 136 -10.93 13.99 0.90
C THR A 136 -10.19 12.66 1.05
N VAL A 137 -10.58 11.65 0.28
CA VAL A 137 -10.03 10.29 0.34
C VAL A 137 -8.60 10.27 -0.15
N ILE A 138 -8.32 10.83 -1.33
CA ILE A 138 -7.01 10.71 -1.99
C ILE A 138 -5.86 11.25 -1.11
N PRO A 139 -5.89 12.52 -0.63
CA PRO A 139 -4.78 13.05 0.18
C PRO A 139 -4.63 12.32 1.53
N PHE A 140 -5.74 11.86 2.11
CA PHE A 140 -5.71 11.13 3.37
C PHE A 140 -5.12 9.72 3.17
N ILE A 141 -5.54 9.02 2.13
CA ILE A 141 -5.12 7.66 1.82
C ILE A 141 -3.67 7.61 1.35
N ALA A 142 -3.18 8.59 0.60
CA ALA A 142 -1.76 8.69 0.28
C ALA A 142 -0.91 8.77 1.57
N SER A 143 -1.27 9.68 2.48
CA SER A 143 -0.56 9.86 3.75
C SER A 143 -0.66 8.64 4.67
N LEU A 144 -1.82 7.98 4.69
CA LEU A 144 -2.04 6.77 5.48
C LEU A 144 -1.27 5.58 4.87
N GLY A 145 -1.28 5.46 3.55
CA GLY A 145 -0.53 4.46 2.78
C GLY A 145 0.97 4.57 3.05
N ASP A 146 1.53 5.78 3.09
CA ASP A 146 2.93 5.99 3.45
C ASP A 146 3.29 5.41 4.83
N LEU A 147 2.45 5.69 5.82
CA LEU A 147 2.67 5.23 7.19
C LEU A 147 2.45 3.72 7.33
N VAL A 148 1.34 3.21 6.79
CA VAL A 148 1.00 1.78 6.87
C VAL A 148 1.97 0.95 6.07
N GLY A 149 2.41 1.41 4.90
CA GLY A 149 3.37 0.70 4.05
C GLY A 149 4.71 0.54 4.75
N VAL A 150 5.25 1.61 5.35
CA VAL A 150 6.50 1.52 6.11
C VAL A 150 6.36 0.60 7.32
N ILE A 151 5.29 0.74 8.11
CA ILE A 151 5.02 -0.14 9.26
C ILE A 151 4.87 -1.59 8.81
N GLY A 152 4.14 -1.85 7.72
CA GLY A 152 3.89 -3.16 7.17
C GLY A 152 5.18 -3.84 6.70
N ILE A 153 6.08 -3.10 6.08
CA ILE A 153 7.42 -3.60 5.72
C ILE A 153 8.21 -3.95 6.97
N PHE A 154 8.25 -3.09 8.00
CA PHE A 154 8.96 -3.42 9.25
C PHE A 154 8.37 -4.63 9.96
N ILE A 155 7.05 -4.79 9.98
CA ILE A 155 6.38 -6.00 10.49
C ILE A 155 6.84 -7.22 9.69
N ALA A 156 6.86 -7.14 8.36
CA ALA A 156 7.31 -8.23 7.50
C ALA A 156 8.78 -8.61 7.77
N LEU A 157 9.65 -7.62 7.96
CA LEU A 157 11.06 -7.85 8.28
C LEU A 157 11.23 -8.56 9.63
N ASN A 158 10.47 -8.17 10.66
CA ASN A 158 10.49 -8.85 11.96
C ASN A 158 9.93 -10.28 11.86
N LEU A 159 8.81 -10.49 11.15
CA LEU A 159 8.20 -11.81 10.98
C LEU A 159 9.11 -12.80 10.25
N LEU A 160 9.93 -12.31 9.31
CA LEU A 160 10.89 -13.11 8.58
C LEU A 160 12.24 -13.26 9.30
N ASN A 161 12.37 -12.74 10.53
CA ASN A 161 13.61 -12.73 11.33
C ASN A 161 14.80 -12.10 10.59
N ILE A 162 14.55 -11.03 9.84
CA ILE A 162 15.56 -10.27 9.08
C ILE A 162 16.09 -9.10 9.92
N LEU A 163 15.27 -8.61 10.87
CA LEU A 163 15.51 -7.47 11.74
C LEU A 163 15.28 -7.85 13.21
#